data_AF-A0A961IVJ1-F1
#
_entry.id   AF-A0A961IVJ1-F1
#
_cell.length_a   1.000
_cell.length_b   1.000
_cell.length_c   1.000
_cell.angle_alpha   90.00
_cell.angle_beta   90.00
_cell.angle_gamma   90.00
#
_symmetry.space_group_name_H-M   'P 1'
#
loop_
_entity.id
_entity.type
_entity.pdbx_description
1 polymer ?
#
loop_
_entity_poly.entity_id
_entity_poly.type
_entity_poly.pdbx_seq_one_letter_code
_entity_poly.pdbx_strand_id
1 'polypeptide(L)'
;MSLNLKKSAGAVFTAPVHWIATALDLPLRWWQSLAGRGGMIAFFLAPNLVVFGVFVLVPLVINVVYSVTGGTELFLGDRTYVGSAHFDRLLSCENHLDPRSCRDDLFWTAVWNTARFVVLQVSLMIAVSLGTALILNRDIRARAFWRAVFFFPVLLSPVVVGLIWRWILQRQGLLNYILYETG
;
A
#
# COMPACT_ATOMS: atom_id res chain seq x y z
N MET A 1 7.19 -54.59 -26.89
CA MET A 1 7.74 -53.56 -27.80
C MET A 1 7.08 -52.17 -27.67
N SER A 2 5.84 -52.03 -27.17
CA SER A 2 5.12 -50.72 -27.12
C SER A 2 5.53 -49.75 -25.98
N LEU A 3 6.31 -50.20 -24.99
CA LEU A 3 6.76 -49.37 -23.85
C LEU A 3 7.86 -48.37 -24.20
N ASN A 4 8.66 -48.63 -25.25
CA ASN A 4 9.74 -47.73 -25.67
C ASN A 4 9.24 -46.51 -26.47
N LEU A 5 8.16 -46.67 -27.25
CA LEU A 5 7.56 -45.59 -28.03
C LEU A 5 6.94 -44.49 -27.15
N LYS A 6 6.29 -44.85 -26.04
CA LYS A 6 5.73 -43.85 -25.08
C LYS A 6 6.81 -43.07 -24.33
N LYS A 7 7.94 -43.70 -23.99
CA LYS A 7 9.10 -43.01 -23.38
C LYS A 7 9.75 -42.03 -24.36
N SER A 8 9.88 -42.41 -25.63
CA SER A 8 10.46 -41.55 -26.67
C SER A 8 9.56 -40.35 -26.99
N ALA A 9 8.24 -40.52 -27.06
CA ALA A 9 7.31 -39.41 -27.31
C ALA A 9 7.29 -38.40 -26.15
N GLY A 10 7.32 -38.88 -24.90
CA GLY A 10 7.41 -38.01 -23.72
C GLY A 10 8.74 -37.24 -23.64
N ALA A 11 9.84 -37.84 -24.07
CA ALA A 11 11.16 -37.19 -24.09
C ALA A 11 11.26 -36.03 -25.09
N VAL A 12 10.58 -36.12 -26.24
CA VAL A 12 10.54 -35.03 -27.23
C VAL A 12 9.74 -33.83 -26.70
N PHE A 13 8.66 -34.06 -25.96
CA PHE A 13 7.87 -32.99 -25.33
C PHE A 13 8.59 -32.31 -24.16
N THR A 14 9.47 -33.00 -23.44
CA THR A 14 10.22 -32.44 -22.30
C THR A 14 11.61 -31.92 -22.66
N ALA A 15 12.13 -32.24 -23.85
CA ALA A 15 13.42 -31.76 -24.36
C ALA A 15 13.60 -30.22 -24.29
N PRO A 16 12.63 -29.37 -24.72
CA PRO A 16 12.80 -27.91 -24.65
C PRO A 16 12.85 -27.40 -23.21
N VAL A 17 12.08 -28.02 -22.30
CA VAL A 17 12.08 -27.67 -20.87
C VAL A 17 13.44 -28.02 -20.23
N HIS A 18 13.98 -29.19 -20.57
CA HIS A 18 15.27 -29.62 -20.05
C HIS A 18 16.42 -28.77 -20.58
N TRP A 19 16.34 -28.31 -21.84
CA TRP A 19 17.32 -27.40 -22.42
C TRP A 19 17.34 -26.04 -21.71
N ILE A 20 16.16 -25.46 -21.45
CA ILE A 20 16.02 -24.20 -20.70
C ILE A 20 16.52 -24.37 -19.27
N ALA A 21 16.15 -25.47 -18.59
CA ALA A 21 16.62 -25.75 -17.24
C ALA A 21 18.15 -25.90 -17.19
N THR A 22 18.75 -26.58 -18.16
CA THR A 22 20.21 -26.77 -18.21
C THR A 22 20.94 -25.47 -18.57
N ALA A 23 20.37 -24.65 -19.46
CA ALA A 23 20.92 -23.34 -19.83
C ALA A 23 20.91 -22.36 -18.65
N LEU A 24 19.89 -22.44 -17.78
CA LEU A 24 19.81 -21.68 -16.54
C LEU A 24 20.69 -22.28 -15.43
N ASP A 25 20.86 -23.60 -15.39
CA ASP A 25 21.69 -24.28 -14.38
C ASP A 25 23.17 -23.90 -14.46
N LEU A 26 23.72 -23.61 -15.64
CA LEU A 26 25.13 -23.21 -15.79
C LEU A 26 25.48 -21.93 -15.01
N PRO A 27 24.77 -20.79 -15.20
CA PRO A 27 25.04 -19.58 -14.40
C PRO A 27 24.63 -19.75 -12.94
N LEU A 28 23.58 -20.53 -12.64
CA LEU A 28 23.13 -20.82 -11.28
C LEU A 28 24.18 -21.59 -10.46
N ARG A 29 24.82 -22.61 -11.05
CA ARG A 29 25.88 -23.38 -10.39
C ARG A 29 27.13 -22.55 -10.13
N TRP A 30 27.49 -21.68 -11.06
CA TRP A 30 28.59 -20.73 -10.87
C TRP A 30 28.31 -19.78 -9.70
N TRP A 31 27.09 -19.21 -9.64
CA TRP A 31 26.66 -18.35 -8.52
C TRP A 31 26.56 -19.10 -7.19
N GLN A 32 26.13 -20.36 -7.21
CA GLN A 32 26.04 -21.23 -6.03
C GLN A 32 27.43 -21.56 -5.45
N SER A 33 28.47 -21.63 -6.29
CA SER A 33 29.85 -21.85 -5.84
C SER A 33 30.46 -20.64 -5.13
N LEU A 34 30.06 -19.43 -5.53
CA LEU A 34 30.50 -18.17 -4.91
C LEU A 34 29.73 -17.81 -3.63
N ALA A 35 28.42 -18.11 -3.57
CA ALA A 35 27.53 -17.62 -2.50
C ALA A 35 26.94 -18.72 -1.57
N GLY A 36 27.29 -19.99 -1.78
CA GLY A 36 26.79 -21.12 -0.97
C GLY A 36 25.28 -21.37 -1.13
N ARG A 37 24.66 -22.16 -0.23
CA ARG A 37 23.20 -22.45 -0.27
C ARG A 37 22.33 -21.18 -0.14
N GLY A 38 22.86 -20.10 0.43
CA GLY A 38 22.20 -18.79 0.53
C GLY A 38 22.18 -18.00 -0.79
N GLY A 39 23.08 -18.33 -1.73
CA GLY A 39 23.19 -17.64 -3.02
C GLY A 39 21.96 -17.77 -3.92
N MET A 40 21.28 -18.92 -3.87
CA MET A 40 20.03 -19.12 -4.62
C MET A 40 18.90 -18.23 -4.08
N ILE A 41 18.80 -18.11 -2.75
CA ILE A 41 17.81 -17.23 -2.10
C ILE A 41 18.06 -15.78 -2.53
N ALA A 42 19.32 -15.34 -2.51
CA ALA A 42 19.69 -14.00 -2.96
C ALA A 42 19.37 -13.78 -4.45
N PHE A 43 19.61 -14.76 -5.32
CA PHE A 43 19.30 -14.65 -6.75
C PHE A 43 17.79 -14.49 -7.03
N PHE A 44 16.94 -15.25 -6.33
CA PHE A 44 15.48 -15.12 -6.48
C PHE A 44 14.92 -13.85 -5.82
N LEU A 45 15.52 -13.38 -4.72
CA LEU A 45 15.09 -12.14 -4.04
C LEU A 45 15.65 -10.87 -4.67
N ALA A 46 16.81 -10.93 -5.33
CA ALA A 46 17.53 -9.77 -5.84
C ALA A 46 16.69 -8.89 -6.77
N PRO A 47 15.92 -9.39 -7.76
CA PRO A 47 15.12 -8.54 -8.62
C PRO A 47 14.08 -7.73 -7.84
N ASN A 48 13.40 -8.38 -6.88
CA ASN A 48 12.43 -7.70 -6.02
C ASN A 48 13.11 -6.69 -5.10
N LEU A 49 14.25 -7.05 -4.49
CA LEU A 49 15.00 -6.16 -3.61
C LEU A 49 15.56 -4.94 -4.36
N VAL A 50 15.97 -5.08 -5.62
CA VAL A 50 16.42 -3.97 -6.45
C VAL A 50 15.26 -3.02 -6.72
N VAL A 51 14.10 -3.53 -7.14
CA VAL A 51 12.90 -2.70 -7.38
C VAL A 51 12.47 -2.01 -6.08
N PHE A 52 12.37 -2.74 -4.97
CA PHE A 52 12.05 -2.16 -3.67
C PHE A 52 13.08 -1.12 -3.23
N GLY A 53 14.37 -1.38 -3.43
CA GLY A 53 15.43 -0.45 -3.10
C GLY A 53 15.33 0.86 -3.88
N VAL A 54 15.16 0.77 -5.20
CA VAL A 54 15.11 1.94 -6.08
C VAL A 54 13.82 2.75 -5.88
N PHE A 55 12.67 2.10 -5.70
CA PHE A 55 11.37 2.78 -5.65
C PHE A 55 10.86 3.08 -4.25
N VAL A 56 11.37 2.41 -3.22
CA VAL A 56 10.94 2.62 -1.82
C VAL A 56 12.07 3.16 -0.97
N LEU A 57 13.22 2.47 -0.91
CA LEU A 57 14.32 2.89 -0.03
C LEU A 57 14.97 4.20 -0.46
N VAL A 58 15.22 4.39 -1.77
CA VAL A 58 15.83 5.63 -2.26
C VAL A 58 14.96 6.86 -1.97
N PRO A 59 13.65 6.90 -2.33
CA PRO A 59 12.79 8.02 -1.95
C PRO A 59 12.66 8.20 -0.43
N LEU A 60 12.66 7.12 0.35
CA LEU A 60 12.62 7.20 1.81
C LEU A 60 13.86 7.93 2.35
N VAL A 61 15.05 7.53 1.91
CA VAL A 61 16.31 8.18 2.31
C VAL A 61 16.33 9.65 1.88
N ILE A 62 15.87 9.96 0.66
CA ILE A 62 15.75 11.35 0.19
C ILE A 62 14.82 12.16 1.11
N ASN A 63 13.67 11.61 1.52
CA ASN A 63 12.76 12.29 2.45
C ASN A 63 13.40 12.54 3.82
N VAL A 64 14.19 11.59 4.34
CA VAL A 64 14.93 11.76 5.58
C VAL A 64 15.96 12.88 5.44
N VAL A 65 16.72 12.93 4.33
CA VAL A 65 17.64 14.05 4.06
C VAL A 65 16.87 15.36 3.91
N TYR A 66 15.70 15.35 3.28
CA TYR A 66 14.85 16.52 3.15
C TYR A 66 14.41 17.10 4.49
N SER A 67 14.18 16.27 5.50
CA SER A 67 13.83 16.75 6.85
C SER A 67 14.94 17.53 7.55
N VAL A 68 16.21 17.41 7.12
CA VAL A 68 17.37 18.14 7.68
C VAL A 68 17.94 19.21 6.75
N THR A 69 17.34 19.36 5.57
CA THR A 69 17.71 20.40 4.58
C THR A 69 16.62 21.46 4.46
N GLY A 70 17.02 22.69 4.18
CA GLY A 70 16.13 23.83 3.94
C GLY A 70 15.97 24.12 2.46
N GLY A 71 14.91 24.86 2.12
CA GLY A 71 14.64 25.34 0.77
C GLY A 71 13.53 24.58 0.03
N THR A 72 13.03 25.19 -1.03
CA THR A 72 11.98 24.65 -1.92
C THR A 72 12.56 23.92 -3.13
N GLU A 73 13.89 23.88 -3.26
CA GLU A 73 14.57 23.31 -4.42
C GLU A 73 14.38 21.80 -4.51
N LEU A 74 14.36 21.29 -5.75
CA LEU A 74 14.17 19.87 -6.04
C LEU A 74 15.46 19.06 -5.94
N PHE A 75 16.62 19.68 -6.19
CA PHE A 75 17.92 19.01 -6.17
C PHE A 75 18.61 19.18 -4.82
N LEU A 76 19.20 18.10 -4.29
CA LEU A 76 19.89 18.13 -3.00
C LEU A 76 21.11 19.07 -2.99
N GLY A 77 21.78 19.25 -4.12
CA GLY A 77 22.99 20.07 -4.22
C GLY A 77 22.74 21.56 -3.97
N ASP A 78 21.52 22.03 -4.22
CA ASP A 78 21.15 23.45 -4.11
C ASP A 78 20.44 23.76 -2.79
N ARG A 79 20.23 22.76 -1.94
CA ARG A 79 19.57 22.91 -0.64
C ARG A 79 20.57 23.27 0.45
N THR A 80 20.18 24.20 1.32
CA THR A 80 20.98 24.55 2.50
C THR A 80 20.82 23.48 3.58
N TYR A 81 21.91 23.04 4.18
CA TYR A 81 21.84 22.12 5.32
C TYR A 81 21.46 22.91 6.58
N VAL A 82 20.33 22.57 7.19
CA VAL A 82 19.79 23.28 8.38
C VAL A 82 19.84 22.43 9.66
N GLY A 83 20.29 21.17 9.56
CA GLY A 83 20.43 20.28 10.71
C GLY A 83 19.09 19.99 11.39
N SER A 84 19.00 20.22 12.70
CA SER A 84 17.81 19.97 13.52
C SER A 84 16.77 21.10 13.52
N ALA A 85 17.04 22.22 12.84
CA ALA A 85 16.23 23.44 12.98
C ALA A 85 14.73 23.24 12.70
N HIS A 86 14.37 22.35 11.77
CA HIS A 86 12.98 21.99 11.49
C HIS A 86 12.33 21.24 12.66
N PHE A 87 13.05 20.31 13.29
CA PHE A 87 12.56 19.58 14.45
C PHE A 87 12.41 20.48 15.67
N ASP A 88 13.39 21.37 15.90
CA ASP A 88 13.34 22.34 17.00
C ASP A 88 12.14 23.28 16.86
N ARG A 89 11.85 23.71 15.62
CA ARG A 89 10.67 24.50 15.27
C ARG A 89 9.36 23.74 15.50
N LEU A 90 9.29 22.46 15.13
CA LEU A 90 8.10 21.62 15.29
C LEU A 90 7.84 21.28 16.76
N LEU A 91 8.89 21.14 17.56
CA LEU A 91 8.82 20.78 18.98
C LEU A 91 8.72 21.99 19.90
N SER A 92 8.96 23.22 19.40
CA SER A 92 8.70 24.45 20.14
C SER A 92 7.19 24.67 20.30
N CYS A 93 6.64 24.06 21.34
CA CYS A 93 5.25 24.19 21.75
C CYS A 93 5.20 24.54 23.24
N GLU A 94 4.32 25.47 23.61
CA GLU A 94 4.07 25.76 25.02
C GLU A 94 3.30 24.61 25.70
N ASN A 95 2.37 23.98 24.97
CA ASN A 95 1.60 22.82 25.43
C ASN A 95 1.41 21.78 24.32
N HIS A 96 2.08 20.63 24.42
CA HIS A 96 1.93 19.55 23.41
C HIS A 96 0.52 18.94 23.31
N LEU A 97 -0.36 19.21 24.28
CA LEU A 97 -1.77 18.79 24.26
C LEU A 97 -2.69 19.77 23.50
N ASP A 98 -2.25 21.00 23.26
CA ASP A 98 -2.96 21.97 22.42
C ASP A 98 -2.18 22.25 21.13
N PRO A 99 -2.64 21.73 19.97
CA PRO A 99 -2.02 21.98 18.68
C PRO A 99 -1.83 23.45 18.34
N ARG A 100 -2.65 24.35 18.90
CA ARG A 100 -2.58 25.81 18.65
C ARG A 100 -1.46 26.51 19.41
N SER A 101 -0.86 25.85 20.40
CA SER A 101 0.23 26.41 21.21
C SER A 101 1.62 26.15 20.61
N CYS A 102 1.67 25.39 19.50
CA CYS A 102 2.89 25.13 18.75
C CYS A 102 3.16 26.25 17.74
N ARG A 103 4.44 26.54 17.49
CA ARG A 103 4.83 27.56 16.51
C ARG A 103 4.34 27.25 15.09
N ASP A 104 4.26 25.97 14.74
CA ASP A 104 3.65 25.48 13.50
C ASP A 104 2.34 24.73 13.83
N ASP A 105 1.28 25.50 14.08
CA ASP A 105 -0.05 25.04 14.45
C ASP A 105 -0.71 24.13 13.40
N LEU A 106 -0.48 24.41 12.12
CA LEU A 106 -1.01 23.62 11.00
C LEU A 106 -0.52 22.17 11.02
N PHE A 107 0.76 21.93 11.35
CA PHE A 107 1.33 20.58 11.38
C PHE A 107 0.66 19.74 12.46
N TRP A 108 0.64 20.24 13.70
CA TRP A 108 0.05 19.52 14.83
C TRP A 108 -1.47 19.38 14.71
N THR A 109 -2.14 20.38 14.12
CA THR A 109 -3.58 20.27 13.81
C THR A 109 -3.83 19.15 12.79
N ALA A 110 -3.03 19.05 11.73
CA ALA A 110 -3.14 17.98 10.75
C ALA A 110 -2.85 16.59 11.34
N VAL A 111 -1.81 16.47 12.18
CA VAL A 111 -1.47 15.23 12.91
C VAL A 111 -2.64 14.79 13.77
N TRP A 112 -3.21 15.70 14.56
CA TRP A 112 -4.29 15.39 15.49
C TRP A 112 -5.60 15.04 14.76
N ASN A 113 -5.93 15.74 13.68
CA ASN A 113 -7.06 15.40 12.82
C ASN A 113 -6.88 14.02 12.18
N THR A 114 -5.68 13.70 11.69
CA THR A 114 -5.37 12.39 11.10
C THR A 114 -5.46 11.29 12.15
N ALA A 115 -4.90 11.50 13.34
CA ALA A 115 -4.95 10.52 14.42
C ALA A 115 -6.41 10.23 14.85
N ARG A 116 -7.20 11.29 15.08
CA ARG A 116 -8.64 11.16 15.40
C ARG A 116 -9.40 10.45 14.29
N PHE A 117 -9.15 10.83 13.03
CA PHE A 117 -9.77 10.20 11.87
C PHE A 117 -9.43 8.70 11.79
N VAL A 118 -8.16 8.33 11.91
CA VAL A 118 -7.71 6.93 11.86
C VAL A 118 -8.32 6.10 12.99
N VAL A 119 -8.29 6.60 14.22
CA VAL A 119 -8.87 5.89 15.37
C VAL A 119 -10.36 5.65 15.17
N LEU A 120 -11.11 6.68 14.79
CA LEU A 120 -12.55 6.56 14.56
C LEU A 120 -12.85 5.62 13.38
N GLN A 121 -12.18 5.84 12.25
CA GLN A 121 -12.38 5.09 11.01
C GLN A 121 -12.07 3.60 11.18
N VAL A 122 -10.90 3.27 11.75
CA VAL A 122 -10.48 1.88 11.93
C VAL A 122 -11.39 1.17 12.92
N SER A 123 -11.72 1.83 14.04
CA SER A 123 -12.62 1.24 15.05
C SER A 123 -14.01 0.95 14.46
N LEU A 124 -14.58 1.92 13.74
CA LEU A 124 -15.88 1.75 13.09
C LEU A 124 -15.83 0.67 12.00
N MET A 125 -14.76 0.63 11.20
CA MET A 125 -14.57 -0.38 10.16
C MET A 125 -14.51 -1.80 10.76
N ILE A 126 -13.78 -1.99 11.86
CA ILE A 126 -13.71 -3.29 12.55
C ILE A 126 -15.08 -3.64 13.13
N ALA A 127 -15.76 -2.70 13.79
CA ALA A 127 -17.08 -2.94 14.39
C ALA A 127 -18.12 -3.34 13.33
N VAL A 128 -18.19 -2.61 12.21
CA VAL A 128 -19.12 -2.89 11.12
C VAL A 128 -18.76 -4.19 10.42
N SER A 129 -17.50 -4.42 10.07
CA SER A 129 -17.07 -5.65 9.39
C SER A 129 -17.34 -6.90 10.24
N LEU A 130 -17.06 -6.84 11.55
CA LEU A 130 -17.38 -7.90 12.49
C LEU A 130 -18.90 -8.10 12.62
N GLY A 131 -19.66 -7.01 12.74
CA GLY A 131 -21.13 -7.05 12.81
C GLY A 131 -21.73 -7.72 11.57
N THR A 132 -21.31 -7.32 10.38
CA THR A 132 -21.74 -7.93 9.12
C THR A 132 -21.29 -9.38 9.03
N ALA A 133 -20.06 -9.72 9.44
CA ALA A 133 -19.56 -11.09 9.43
C ALA A 133 -20.43 -12.01 10.32
N LEU A 134 -20.80 -11.57 11.53
CA LEU A 134 -21.65 -12.34 12.44
C LEU A 134 -23.07 -12.55 11.88
N ILE A 135 -23.65 -11.52 11.25
CA ILE A 135 -24.97 -11.62 10.61
C ILE A 135 -24.94 -12.62 9.46
N LEU A 136 -23.89 -12.54 8.63
CA LEU A 136 -23.75 -13.33 7.40
C LEU A 136 -23.27 -14.77 7.67
N ASN A 137 -22.75 -15.04 8.86
CA ASN A 137 -22.36 -16.38 9.30
C ASN A 137 -23.56 -17.28 9.65
N ARG A 138 -24.74 -16.69 9.91
CA ARG A 138 -25.97 -17.46 10.14
C ARG A 138 -26.48 -18.11 8.86
N ASP A 139 -27.33 -19.12 8.99
CA ASP A 139 -28.03 -19.72 7.84
C ASP A 139 -29.13 -18.80 7.31
N ILE A 140 -28.70 -17.80 6.56
CA ILE A 140 -29.55 -16.85 5.83
C ILE A 140 -29.87 -17.37 4.42
N ARG A 141 -31.13 -17.21 4.01
CA ARG A 141 -31.58 -17.48 2.65
C ARG A 141 -30.86 -16.50 1.69
N ALA A 142 -30.34 -17.02 0.57
CA ALA A 142 -29.58 -16.26 -0.43
C ALA A 142 -28.28 -15.61 0.08
N ARG A 143 -27.50 -16.31 0.93
CA ARG A 143 -26.17 -15.90 1.43
C ARG A 143 -25.24 -15.31 0.34
N ALA A 144 -25.23 -15.90 -0.85
CA ALA A 144 -24.40 -15.45 -1.97
C ALA A 144 -24.79 -14.06 -2.49
N PHE A 145 -26.09 -13.74 -2.53
CA PHE A 145 -26.58 -12.43 -2.94
C PHE A 145 -26.15 -11.33 -1.95
N TRP A 146 -26.36 -11.57 -0.65
CA TRP A 146 -25.95 -10.62 0.38
C TRP A 146 -24.45 -10.35 0.37
N ARG A 147 -23.61 -11.39 0.23
CA ARG A 147 -22.17 -11.22 0.03
C ARG A 147 -21.87 -10.33 -1.16
N ALA A 148 -22.49 -10.57 -2.31
CA ALA A 148 -22.25 -9.78 -3.52
C ALA A 148 -22.58 -8.29 -3.31
N VAL A 149 -23.71 -7.97 -2.67
CA VAL A 149 -24.10 -6.57 -2.38
C VAL A 149 -23.10 -5.89 -1.44
N PHE A 150 -22.62 -6.56 -0.38
CA PHE A 150 -21.64 -5.98 0.54
C PHE A 150 -20.26 -5.79 -0.09
N PHE A 151 -19.84 -6.67 -0.98
CA PHE A 151 -18.54 -6.56 -1.66
C PHE A 151 -18.58 -5.68 -2.91
N PHE A 152 -19.76 -5.39 -3.46
CA PHE A 152 -19.92 -4.56 -4.67
C PHE A 152 -19.23 -3.19 -4.56
N PRO A 153 -19.34 -2.42 -3.46
CA PRO A 153 -18.70 -1.11 -3.37
C PRO A 153 -17.17 -1.17 -3.41
N VAL A 154 -16.57 -2.25 -2.92
CA VAL A 154 -15.10 -2.44 -2.90
C VAL A 154 -14.56 -2.65 -4.32
N LEU A 155 -15.40 -3.11 -5.25
CA LEU A 155 -15.05 -3.25 -6.66
C LEU A 155 -15.07 -1.91 -7.42
N LEU A 156 -15.70 -0.87 -6.85
CA LEU A 156 -15.75 0.45 -7.47
C LEU A 156 -14.43 1.19 -7.27
N SER A 157 -14.01 1.93 -8.30
CA SER A 157 -12.85 2.83 -8.20
C SER A 157 -13.09 3.89 -7.12
N PRO A 158 -12.09 4.23 -6.29
CA PRO A 158 -12.18 5.30 -5.31
C PRO A 158 -12.64 6.64 -5.92
N VAL A 159 -12.29 6.89 -7.18
CA VAL A 159 -12.70 8.10 -7.92
C VAL A 159 -14.22 8.15 -8.11
N VAL A 160 -14.84 7.01 -8.47
CA VAL A 160 -16.29 6.91 -8.67
C VAL A 160 -17.02 7.11 -7.35
N VAL A 161 -16.55 6.45 -6.29
CA VAL A 161 -17.12 6.60 -4.94
C VAL A 161 -17.04 8.06 -4.49
N GLY A 162 -15.91 8.73 -4.70
CA GLY A 162 -15.75 10.15 -4.40
C GLY A 162 -16.70 11.05 -5.18
N LEU A 163 -16.93 10.76 -6.47
CA LEU A 163 -17.85 11.54 -7.30
C LEU A 163 -19.32 11.38 -6.85
N ILE A 164 -19.73 10.16 -6.50
CA ILE A 164 -21.07 9.89 -5.95
C ILE A 164 -21.30 10.70 -4.68
N TRP A 165 -20.36 10.65 -3.73
CA TRP A 165 -20.43 11.46 -2.52
C TRP A 165 -20.47 12.95 -2.81
N ARG A 166 -19.68 13.42 -3.78
CA ARG A 166 -19.72 14.83 -4.21
C ARG A 166 -21.09 15.24 -4.72
N TRP A 167 -21.75 14.41 -5.53
CA TRP A 167 -23.10 14.69 -6.02
C TRP A 167 -24.15 14.67 -4.91
N ILE A 168 -24.03 13.75 -3.96
CA ILE A 168 -24.94 13.66 -2.81
C ILE A 168 -24.82 14.91 -1.92
N LEU A 169 -23.58 15.35 -1.66
CA LEU A 169 -23.25 16.47 -0.76
C LEU A 169 -23.25 17.85 -1.45
N GLN A 170 -23.55 17.91 -2.75
CA GLN A 170 -23.59 19.16 -3.49
C GLN A 170 -24.71 20.08 -2.98
N ARG A 171 -24.58 21.39 -3.23
CA ARG A 171 -25.54 22.41 -2.74
C ARG A 171 -26.99 22.14 -3.19
N GLN A 172 -27.16 21.63 -4.41
CA GLN A 172 -28.44 21.15 -4.97
C GLN A 172 -28.50 19.61 -5.02
N GLY A 173 -27.71 18.95 -4.18
CA GLY A 173 -27.60 17.50 -4.13
C GLY A 173 -28.81 16.86 -3.45
N LEU A 174 -28.91 15.54 -3.61
CA LEU A 174 -30.00 14.73 -3.06
C LEU A 174 -30.15 14.94 -1.53
N LEU A 175 -29.04 15.07 -0.81
CA LEU A 175 -29.08 15.26 0.64
C LEU A 175 -29.75 16.58 1.03
N ASN A 176 -29.42 17.68 0.35
CA ASN A 176 -29.98 18.98 0.66
C ASN A 176 -31.46 19.07 0.25
N TYR A 177 -31.84 18.44 -0.87
CA TYR A 177 -33.24 18.37 -1.28
C TYR A 177 -34.11 17.68 -0.20
N ILE A 178 -33.63 16.55 0.33
CA ILE A 178 -34.31 15.83 1.42
C ILE A 178 -34.36 16.69 2.70
N LEU A 179 -33.26 17.34 3.06
CA LEU A 179 -33.21 18.21 4.25
C LEU A 179 -34.20 19.40 4.16
N TYR A 180 -34.33 20.05 3.01
CA TYR A 180 -35.27 21.16 2.80
C TYR A 180 -36.74 20.73 2.72
N GLU A 181 -37.04 19.51 2.28
CA GLU A 181 -38.42 18.99 2.32
C GLU A 181 -38.86 18.57 3.73
N THR A 182 -37.90 18.23 4.61
CA THR A 182 -38.19 17.83 6.00
C THR A 182 -38.02 18.95 7.04
N GLY A 183 -37.86 20.20 6.60
CA GLY A 183 -37.70 21.39 7.46
C GLY A 183 -38.31 22.65 6.88
#